data_AF-A0A4Z0NRK4-F1
#
_entry.id   AF-A0A4Z0NRK4-F1
#
_cell.length_a   1.000
_cell.length_b   1.000
_cell.length_c   1.000
_cell.angle_alpha   90.00
_cell.angle_beta   90.00
_cell.angle_gamma   90.00
#
_symmetry.space_group_name_H-M   'P 1'
#
loop_
_entity.id
_entity.type
_entity.pdbx_description
1 polymer ?
#
loop_
_entity_poly.entity_id
_entity_poly.type
_entity_poly.pdbx_seq_one_letter_code
_entity_poly.pdbx_strand_id
1 'polypeptide(L)'
;MVASVIESETARTSLIRVVYGLNWLLQEFTSQANADKPAVINLSLGFPSTGVPDIPPSEYRRRLRAMEAVLQTLVQANVLPIVAIGNDGPGRFGYPGGFSDALGVGAVDHNGLVAPFSGSRTSPRTRKPDIYGYGVGIYSSLERDMANRSFYGPLDGTSMAAPFVAGIAALYLCRSPTLSAAALRAMLLANAQTVRSGRRSVQIARYV
;
A
#
# COMPACT_ATOMS: atom_id res chain seq x y z
N MET A 1 12.37 -12.47 1.90
CA MET A 1 11.87 -11.13 2.26
C MET A 1 12.98 -10.14 1.95
N VAL A 2 12.72 -9.16 1.09
CA VAL A 2 13.65 -8.05 0.84
C VAL A 2 13.01 -6.83 1.48
N ALA A 3 13.73 -6.15 2.36
CA ALA A 3 13.26 -4.93 3.01
C ALA A 3 14.20 -3.78 2.66
N SER A 4 13.66 -2.71 2.10
CA SER A 4 14.37 -1.44 1.95
C SER A 4 13.87 -0.50 3.04
N VAL A 5 14.77 -0.01 3.89
CA VAL A 5 14.44 1.02 4.87
C VAL A 5 14.47 2.37 4.16
N ILE A 6 13.29 2.93 3.91
CA ILE A 6 13.13 4.19 3.18
C ILE A 6 12.92 5.36 4.16
N GLU A 7 12.51 5.08 5.40
CA GLU A 7 12.25 6.07 6.45
C GLU A 7 13.42 6.20 7.45
N SER A 8 13.69 7.45 7.86
CA SER A 8 14.63 7.79 8.93
C SER A 8 13.81 8.20 10.17
N GLU A 9 14.33 7.92 11.36
CA GLU A 9 13.75 8.17 12.70
C GLU A 9 13.20 9.59 12.95
N THR A 10 13.41 10.55 12.04
CA THR A 10 12.84 11.90 12.07
C THR A 10 11.48 12.04 11.37
N ALA A 11 10.76 10.93 11.15
CA ALA A 11 9.38 10.88 10.64
C ALA A 11 9.13 11.62 9.30
N ARG A 12 10.19 11.93 8.55
CA ARG A 12 10.10 12.59 7.24
C ARG A 12 10.87 11.78 6.21
N THR A 13 10.13 10.92 5.52
CA THR A 13 10.58 10.38 4.23
C THR A 13 10.40 11.45 3.16
N SER A 14 11.35 11.55 2.24
CA SER A 14 11.21 12.40 1.06
C SER A 14 10.75 11.56 -0.13
N LEU A 15 9.94 12.16 -1.00
CA LEU A 15 9.49 11.50 -2.24
C LEU A 15 10.66 10.94 -3.06
N ILE A 16 11.83 11.60 -3.01
CA ILE A 16 13.03 11.14 -3.68
C ILE A 16 13.65 9.89 -3.03
N ARG A 17 13.62 9.76 -1.70
CA ARG A 17 14.05 8.53 -1.01
C ARG A 17 13.17 7.34 -1.37
N VAL A 18 11.86 7.55 -1.48
CA VAL A 18 10.93 6.51 -1.95
C VAL A 18 11.26 6.05 -3.36
N VAL A 19 11.51 6.99 -4.28
CA VAL A 19 11.91 6.65 -5.65
C VAL A 19 13.21 5.85 -5.66
N TYR A 20 14.23 6.24 -4.89
CA TYR A 20 15.48 5.48 -4.80
C TYR A 20 15.28 4.07 -4.22
N GLY A 21 14.50 3.93 -3.15
CA GLY A 21 14.21 2.62 -2.55
C GLY A 21 13.44 1.70 -3.49
N LEU A 22 12.47 2.24 -4.24
CA LEU A 22 11.72 1.49 -5.25
C LEU A 22 12.62 1.09 -6.44
N ASN A 23 13.52 1.98 -6.87
CA ASN A 23 14.46 1.65 -7.94
C ASN A 23 15.44 0.56 -7.52
N TRP A 24 15.91 0.58 -6.27
CA TRP A 24 16.73 -0.50 -5.73
C TRP A 24 15.95 -1.82 -5.64
N LEU A 25 14.70 -1.80 -5.15
CA LEU A 25 13.83 -2.99 -5.15
C LEU A 25 13.63 -3.55 -6.55
N LEU A 26 13.46 -2.70 -7.57
CA LEU A 26 13.37 -3.13 -8.95
C LEU A 26 14.63 -3.88 -9.40
N GLN A 27 15.83 -3.42 -9.02
CA GLN A 27 17.08 -4.12 -9.32
C GLN A 27 17.13 -5.50 -8.65
N GLU A 28 16.64 -5.61 -7.42
CA GLU A 28 16.57 -6.89 -6.71
C GLU A 28 15.61 -7.87 -7.38
N PHE A 29 14.42 -7.41 -7.80
CA PHE A 29 13.41 -8.25 -8.46
C PHE A 29 13.75 -8.59 -9.91
N THR A 30 14.53 -7.75 -10.59
CA THR A 30 15.00 -8.01 -11.96
C THR A 30 16.32 -8.76 -12.00
N SER A 31 16.97 -8.98 -10.85
CA SER A 31 18.17 -9.83 -10.77
C SER A 31 17.85 -11.27 -11.15
N GLN A 32 18.80 -11.94 -11.83
CA GLN A 32 18.62 -13.32 -12.28
C GLN A 32 18.31 -14.30 -11.13
N ALA A 33 18.80 -14.01 -9.92
CA ALA A 33 18.57 -14.83 -8.73
C ALA A 33 17.14 -14.75 -8.16
N ASN A 34 16.35 -13.74 -8.57
CA ASN A 34 14.99 -13.51 -8.09
C ASN A 34 13.95 -13.38 -9.22
N ALA A 35 14.38 -13.43 -10.48
CA ALA A 35 13.52 -13.20 -11.65
C ALA A 35 12.35 -14.20 -11.76
N ASP A 36 12.47 -15.37 -11.14
CA ASP A 36 11.45 -16.42 -11.10
C ASP A 36 10.66 -16.47 -9.78
N LYS A 37 10.98 -15.59 -8.82
CA LYS A 37 10.35 -15.60 -7.50
C LYS A 37 9.12 -14.69 -7.48
N PRO A 38 7.97 -15.17 -6.98
CA PRO A 38 6.80 -14.32 -6.80
C PRO A 38 7.10 -13.19 -5.80
N ALA A 39 6.66 -11.97 -6.13
CA ALA A 39 6.92 -10.79 -5.29
C ALA A 39 5.71 -9.85 -5.20
N VAL A 40 5.54 -9.28 -4.01
CA VAL A 40 4.68 -8.14 -3.74
C VAL A 40 5.48 -7.10 -2.99
N ILE A 41 5.10 -5.83 -3.13
CA ILE A 41 5.68 -4.74 -2.33
C ILE A 41 4.55 -4.14 -1.49
N ASN A 42 4.79 -4.03 -0.19
CA ASN A 42 3.97 -3.23 0.71
C ASN A 42 4.56 -1.82 0.85
N LEU A 43 3.74 -0.80 0.62
CA LEU A 43 4.08 0.60 0.85
C LEU A 43 3.08 1.21 1.85
N SER A 44 3.40 1.15 3.13
CA SER A 44 2.64 1.76 4.23
C SER A 44 2.93 3.26 4.39
N LEU A 45 3.04 3.98 3.27
CA LEU A 45 3.44 5.39 3.20
C LEU A 45 2.60 6.15 2.17
N GLY A 46 2.63 7.48 2.23
CA GLY A 46 2.01 8.32 1.22
C GLY A 46 2.29 9.81 1.38
N PHE A 47 2.02 10.55 0.31
CA PHE A 47 2.14 12.00 0.23
C PHE A 47 0.78 12.60 -0.18
N PRO A 48 0.44 13.82 0.29
CA PRO A 48 -0.86 14.43 -0.01
C PRO A 48 -1.07 14.66 -1.51
N SER A 49 -2.27 14.43 -2.03
CA SER A 49 -2.57 14.70 -3.44
C SER A 49 -2.51 16.19 -3.81
N THR A 50 -2.59 17.07 -2.82
CA THR A 50 -2.63 18.54 -2.97
C THR A 50 -1.25 19.20 -3.04
N GLY A 51 -0.17 18.47 -2.74
CA GLY A 51 1.17 19.03 -2.64
C GLY A 51 1.78 18.86 -1.25
N VAL A 52 3.07 19.16 -1.15
CA VAL A 52 3.82 19.20 0.10
C VAL A 52 4.30 20.64 0.29
N PRO A 53 4.25 21.20 1.52
CA PRO A 53 4.88 22.48 1.81
C PRO A 53 6.33 22.51 1.33
N ASP A 54 6.79 23.67 0.87
CA ASP A 54 8.17 23.90 0.42
C ASP A 54 8.59 23.17 -0.87
N ILE A 55 7.67 22.49 -1.57
CA ILE A 55 7.91 21.92 -2.90
C ILE A 55 7.02 22.64 -3.95
N PRO A 56 7.59 23.31 -4.96
CA PRO A 56 6.82 23.93 -6.03
C PRO A 56 5.85 22.94 -6.70
N PRO A 57 4.60 23.32 -7.03
CA PRO A 57 3.61 22.39 -7.60
C PRO A 57 4.03 21.73 -8.92
N SER A 58 4.85 22.41 -9.74
CA SER A 58 5.41 21.84 -10.97
C SER A 58 6.43 20.73 -10.68
N GLU A 59 7.25 20.93 -9.65
CA GLU A 59 8.23 19.97 -9.19
C GLU A 59 7.58 18.77 -8.51
N TYR A 60 6.59 19.00 -7.64
CA TYR A 60 5.85 17.91 -7.01
C TYR A 60 5.20 17.01 -8.07
N ARG A 61 4.54 17.59 -9.08
CA ARG A 61 3.96 16.83 -10.20
C ARG A 61 5.00 16.04 -11.00
N ARG A 62 6.20 16.60 -11.22
CA ARG A 62 7.29 15.88 -11.89
C ARG A 62 7.76 14.67 -11.07
N ARG A 63 7.92 14.83 -9.76
CA ARG A 63 8.31 13.74 -8.86
C ARG A 63 7.22 12.66 -8.76
N LEU A 64 5.95 13.05 -8.74
CA LEU A 64 4.82 12.10 -8.81
C LEU A 64 4.84 11.28 -10.11
N ARG A 65 5.07 11.90 -11.28
CA ARG A 65 5.21 11.17 -12.54
C ARG A 65 6.36 10.18 -12.53
N ALA A 66 7.50 10.54 -11.93
CA ALA A 66 8.62 9.62 -11.78
C ALA A 66 8.25 8.43 -10.88
N MET A 67 7.55 8.66 -9.77
CA MET A 67 7.06 7.58 -8.90
C MET A 67 6.05 6.68 -9.62
N GLU A 68 5.12 7.25 -10.39
CA GLU A 68 4.16 6.49 -11.20
C GLU A 68 4.87 5.61 -12.24
N ALA A 69 5.86 6.14 -12.95
CA ALA A 69 6.67 5.37 -13.90
C ALA A 69 7.38 4.20 -13.21
N VAL A 70 7.91 4.39 -12.00
CA VAL A 70 8.55 3.29 -11.24
C VAL A 70 7.54 2.21 -10.85
N LEU A 71 6.32 2.59 -10.42
CA LEU A 71 5.27 1.60 -10.13
C LEU A 71 4.85 0.83 -11.39
N GLN A 72 4.76 1.50 -12.53
CA GLN A 72 4.47 0.85 -13.82
C GLN A 72 5.53 -0.19 -14.16
N THR A 73 6.81 0.15 -14.00
CA THR A 73 7.91 -0.80 -14.22
C THR A 73 7.84 -1.98 -13.26
N LEU A 74 7.48 -1.77 -11.99
CA LEU A 74 7.28 -2.85 -11.02
C LEU A 74 6.15 -3.81 -11.45
N VAL A 75 5.01 -3.27 -11.90
CA VAL A 75 3.89 -4.08 -12.40
C VAL A 75 4.29 -4.86 -13.66
N GLN A 76 5.04 -4.23 -14.58
CA GLN A 76 5.58 -4.88 -15.78
C GLN A 76 6.57 -6.00 -15.44
N ALA A 77 7.32 -5.85 -14.33
CA ALA A 77 8.18 -6.88 -13.77
C ALA A 77 7.42 -7.93 -12.92
N ASN A 78 6.09 -8.02 -13.05
CA ASN A 78 5.22 -8.93 -12.29
C ASN A 78 5.23 -8.72 -10.76
N VAL A 79 5.56 -7.52 -10.29
CA VAL A 79 5.51 -7.15 -8.88
C VAL A 79 4.30 -6.27 -8.62
N LEU A 80 3.36 -6.71 -7.77
CA LEU A 80 2.17 -5.93 -7.42
C LEU A 80 2.47 -4.95 -6.27
N PRO A 81 2.33 -3.61 -6.47
CA PRO A 81 2.44 -2.64 -5.39
C PRO A 81 1.13 -2.55 -4.60
N ILE A 82 1.19 -2.87 -3.32
CA ILE A 82 0.07 -2.80 -2.36
C ILE A 82 0.34 -1.64 -1.42
N VAL A 83 -0.52 -0.61 -1.46
CA VAL A 83 -0.16 0.72 -0.96
C VAL A 83 -1.27 1.29 -0.09
N ALA A 84 -0.92 1.87 1.05
CA ALA A 84 -1.87 2.58 1.90
C ALA A 84 -2.53 3.76 1.15
N ILE A 85 -3.86 3.92 1.29
CA ILE A 85 -4.57 4.99 0.59
C ILE A 85 -4.41 6.38 1.23
N GLY A 86 -3.93 6.42 2.48
CA GLY A 86 -3.77 7.63 3.27
C GLY A 86 -4.83 7.77 4.37
N ASN A 87 -4.50 8.55 5.40
CA ASN A 87 -5.28 8.67 6.63
C ASN A 87 -6.01 10.03 6.76
N ASP A 88 -6.18 10.74 5.65
CA ASP A 88 -6.82 12.05 5.64
C ASP A 88 -8.35 11.99 5.62
N GLY A 89 -8.97 10.81 5.56
CA GLY A 89 -10.43 10.62 5.57
C GLY A 89 -11.12 10.81 4.21
N PRO A 90 -12.47 10.78 4.18
CA PRO A 90 -13.26 10.77 2.96
C PRO A 90 -13.04 11.99 2.05
N GLY A 91 -13.07 11.76 0.74
CA GLY A 91 -12.82 12.78 -0.29
C GLY A 91 -11.32 13.02 -0.57
N ARG A 92 -10.43 12.48 0.27
CA ARG A 92 -8.97 12.63 0.18
C ARG A 92 -8.30 11.28 0.02
N PHE A 93 -7.15 11.29 -0.65
CA PHE A 93 -6.27 10.14 -0.83
C PHE A 93 -4.84 10.64 -1.07
N GLY A 94 -3.85 9.81 -0.82
CA GLY A 94 -2.44 10.12 -1.05
C GLY A 94 -1.85 9.39 -2.26
N TYR A 95 -0.67 9.82 -2.69
CA TYR A 95 0.18 9.07 -3.62
C TYR A 95 1.30 8.36 -2.85
N PRO A 96 1.68 7.11 -3.19
CA PRO A 96 1.31 6.40 -4.41
C PRO A 96 -0.05 5.68 -4.41
N GLY A 97 -0.73 5.53 -3.27
CA GLY A 97 -1.96 4.72 -3.17
C GLY A 97 -3.08 5.13 -4.15
N GLY A 98 -3.08 6.39 -4.56
CA GLY A 98 -3.99 6.96 -5.54
C GLY A 98 -3.70 6.66 -7.02
N PHE A 99 -2.52 6.14 -7.37
CA PHE A 99 -2.18 5.77 -8.75
C PHE A 99 -2.95 4.52 -9.21
N SER A 100 -3.22 4.39 -10.51
CA SER A 100 -3.88 3.21 -11.09
C SER A 100 -3.06 1.93 -10.93
N ASP A 101 -1.74 2.06 -11.03
CA ASP A 101 -0.79 0.94 -10.93
C ASP A 101 -0.57 0.46 -9.49
N ALA A 102 -1.01 1.23 -8.50
CA ALA A 102 -1.06 0.81 -7.10
C ALA A 102 -2.39 0.11 -6.78
N LEU A 103 -2.35 -1.01 -6.07
CA LEU A 103 -3.51 -1.51 -5.34
C LEU A 103 -3.66 -0.70 -4.06
N GLY A 104 -4.51 0.32 -4.08
CA GLY A 104 -4.74 1.25 -2.98
C GLY A 104 -5.64 0.63 -1.92
N VAL A 105 -5.15 0.60 -0.67
CA VAL A 105 -5.80 -0.11 0.44
C VAL A 105 -6.38 0.87 1.47
N GLY A 106 -7.68 0.79 1.69
CA GLY A 106 -8.38 1.48 2.78
C GLY A 106 -8.43 0.66 4.07
N ALA A 107 -8.79 1.32 5.18
CA ALA A 107 -8.85 0.70 6.49
C ALA A 107 -10.31 0.48 6.95
N VAL A 108 -10.57 -0.71 7.46
CA VAL A 108 -11.78 -1.05 8.23
C VAL A 108 -11.42 -1.49 9.65
N ASP A 109 -12.38 -1.38 10.56
CA ASP A 109 -12.31 -2.03 11.87
C ASP A 109 -12.73 -3.51 11.81
N HIS A 110 -12.65 -4.19 12.96
CA HIS A 110 -13.01 -5.61 13.12
C HIS A 110 -14.50 -5.91 12.81
N ASN A 111 -15.36 -4.90 12.76
CA ASN A 111 -16.77 -5.03 12.39
C ASN A 111 -17.01 -4.76 10.89
N GLY A 112 -15.96 -4.49 10.11
CA GLY A 112 -16.05 -4.11 8.70
C GLY A 112 -16.51 -2.67 8.47
N LEU A 113 -16.49 -1.83 9.51
CA LEU A 113 -16.79 -0.41 9.39
C LEU A 113 -15.56 0.34 8.88
N VAL A 114 -15.72 1.14 7.82
CA VAL A 114 -14.63 1.95 7.28
C VAL A 114 -14.22 2.97 8.32
N ALA A 115 -12.94 3.00 8.63
CA ALA A 115 -12.39 3.92 9.60
C ALA A 115 -12.62 5.38 9.15
N PRO A 116 -13.01 6.31 10.05
CA PRO A 116 -13.23 7.72 9.69
C PRO A 116 -12.01 8.40 9.07
N PHE A 117 -10.80 7.96 9.42
CA PHE A 117 -9.55 8.44 8.85
C PHE A 117 -9.23 7.82 7.48
N SER A 118 -9.87 6.71 7.08
CA SER A 118 -9.51 6.04 5.83
C SER A 118 -9.79 6.96 4.64
N GLY A 119 -8.74 7.24 3.87
CA GLY A 119 -8.83 7.95 2.61
C GLY A 119 -9.81 7.27 1.65
N SER A 120 -10.52 8.07 0.86
CA SER A 120 -11.33 7.60 -0.27
C SER A 120 -11.58 8.71 -1.26
N ARG A 121 -11.59 8.39 -2.55
CA ARG A 121 -11.96 9.34 -3.60
C ARG A 121 -12.68 8.62 -4.73
N THR A 122 -13.88 9.09 -5.03
CA THR A 122 -14.69 8.61 -6.16
C THR A 122 -14.94 9.78 -7.11
N SER A 123 -14.51 9.64 -8.35
CA SER A 123 -14.76 10.53 -9.48
C SER A 123 -15.00 9.67 -10.73
N PRO A 124 -15.51 10.23 -11.84
CA PRO A 124 -15.69 9.47 -13.07
C PRO A 124 -14.42 8.76 -13.58
N ARG A 125 -13.23 9.25 -13.20
CA ARG A 125 -11.93 8.71 -13.63
C ARG A 125 -11.17 7.98 -12.51
N THR A 126 -11.67 7.97 -11.28
CA THR A 126 -10.92 7.42 -10.14
C THR A 126 -11.88 6.85 -9.12
N ARG A 127 -11.70 5.57 -8.77
CA ARG A 127 -12.37 4.95 -7.62
C ARG A 127 -11.30 4.36 -6.72
N LYS A 128 -11.10 5.00 -5.57
CA LYS A 128 -10.15 4.57 -4.55
C LYS A 128 -10.78 4.64 -3.15
N PRO A 129 -10.38 3.76 -2.21
CA PRO A 129 -9.44 2.66 -2.37
C PRO A 129 -9.97 1.56 -3.29
N ASP A 130 -9.08 0.69 -3.79
CA ASP A 130 -9.46 -0.46 -4.61
C ASP A 130 -10.03 -1.60 -3.75
N ILE A 131 -9.47 -1.77 -2.55
CA ILE A 131 -9.81 -2.82 -1.59
C ILE A 131 -9.59 -2.32 -0.17
N TYR A 132 -10.14 -3.01 0.82
CA TYR A 132 -9.96 -2.71 2.23
C TYR A 132 -9.25 -3.85 2.97
N GLY A 133 -8.45 -3.49 3.97
CA GLY A 133 -7.89 -4.40 4.96
C GLY A 133 -8.21 -3.93 6.38
N TYR A 134 -7.99 -4.80 7.37
CA TYR A 134 -8.14 -4.41 8.77
C TYR A 134 -7.03 -3.45 9.18
N GLY A 135 -7.41 -2.27 9.67
CA GLY A 135 -6.48 -1.19 9.98
C GLY A 135 -6.84 -0.39 11.24
N VAL A 136 -7.74 -0.90 12.08
CA VAL A 136 -8.13 -0.27 13.36
C VAL A 136 -7.93 -1.27 14.49
N GLY A 137 -7.21 -0.87 15.53
CA GLY A 137 -6.89 -1.68 16.69
C GLY A 137 -5.98 -2.86 16.36
N ILE A 138 -5.09 -2.72 15.36
CA ILE A 138 -4.26 -3.83 14.89
C ILE A 138 -3.07 -4.00 15.80
N TYR A 139 -3.04 -5.11 16.53
CA TYR A 139 -1.95 -5.43 17.44
C TYR A 139 -0.70 -5.86 16.65
N SER A 140 0.40 -5.14 16.82
CA SER A 140 1.66 -5.39 16.12
C SER A 140 2.87 -5.08 16.98
N SER A 141 4.07 -5.39 16.48
CA SER A 141 5.34 -4.99 17.08
C SER A 141 5.52 -3.47 16.99
N LEU A 142 5.90 -2.86 18.10
CA LEU A 142 6.31 -1.46 18.18
C LEU A 142 7.84 -1.36 18.20
N GLU A 143 8.36 -0.13 18.09
CA GLU A 143 9.78 0.15 18.26
C GLU A 143 10.27 -0.37 19.62
N ARG A 144 11.50 -0.88 19.64
CA ARG A 144 12.15 -1.30 20.88
C ARG A 144 12.45 -0.06 21.71
N ASP A 145 12.38 -0.22 23.03
CA ASP A 145 12.86 0.86 23.90
C ASP A 145 14.39 0.96 23.88
N MET A 146 14.91 1.97 24.58
CA MET A 146 16.35 2.20 24.74
C MET A 146 17.09 1.04 25.43
N ALA A 147 16.37 0.14 26.10
CA ALA A 147 16.91 -1.07 26.71
C ALA A 147 16.78 -2.30 25.77
N ASN A 148 16.48 -2.09 24.49
CA ASN A 148 16.31 -3.10 23.45
C ASN A 148 15.15 -4.09 23.71
N ARG A 149 14.18 -3.73 24.57
CA ARG A 149 13.03 -4.60 24.89
C ARG A 149 11.97 -4.50 23.79
N SER A 150 11.38 -5.65 23.43
CA SER A 150 10.28 -5.70 22.46
C SER A 150 8.98 -5.19 23.09
N PHE A 151 8.24 -4.37 22.35
CA PHE A 151 6.88 -3.96 22.71
C PHE A 151 5.90 -4.35 21.64
N TYR A 152 4.66 -4.54 22.08
CA TYR A 152 3.53 -4.77 21.20
C TYR A 152 2.37 -3.90 21.63
N GLY A 153 1.59 -3.45 20.67
CA GLY A 153 0.44 -2.61 20.94
C GLY A 153 -0.47 -2.45 19.74
N PRO A 154 -1.71 -2.00 19.95
CA PRO A 154 -2.64 -1.69 18.88
C PRO A 154 -2.24 -0.37 18.19
N LEU A 155 -2.28 -0.36 16.86
CA LEU A 155 -2.17 0.84 16.04
C LEU A 155 -3.32 0.91 15.02
N ASP A 156 -3.63 2.16 14.65
CA ASP A 156 -4.63 2.51 13.65
C ASP A 156 -3.95 3.12 12.43
N GLY A 157 -4.38 2.71 11.24
CA GLY A 157 -3.95 3.34 9.99
C GLY A 157 -4.18 2.47 8.76
N THR A 158 -4.29 3.14 7.61
CA THR A 158 -4.19 2.45 6.31
C THR A 158 -2.82 1.80 6.10
N SER A 159 -1.80 2.29 6.83
CA SER A 159 -0.48 1.67 6.99
C SER A 159 -0.51 0.28 7.65
N MET A 160 -1.55 -0.07 8.41
CA MET A 160 -1.77 -1.40 8.98
C MET A 160 -2.65 -2.25 8.06
N ALA A 161 -3.60 -1.62 7.36
CA ALA A 161 -4.44 -2.30 6.38
C ALA A 161 -3.66 -2.78 5.14
N ALA A 162 -2.71 -1.99 4.62
CA ALA A 162 -1.89 -2.36 3.47
C ALA A 162 -1.10 -3.67 3.67
N PRO A 163 -0.34 -3.87 4.77
CA PRO A 163 0.38 -5.12 4.99
C PRO A 163 -0.54 -6.30 5.27
N PHE A 164 -1.74 -6.08 5.81
CA PHE A 164 -2.77 -7.12 5.90
C PHE A 164 -3.14 -7.67 4.51
N VAL A 165 -3.41 -6.78 3.54
CA VAL A 165 -3.69 -7.18 2.15
C VAL A 165 -2.45 -7.80 1.49
N ALA A 166 -1.25 -7.29 1.79
CA ALA A 166 0.00 -7.86 1.28
C ALA A 166 0.24 -9.29 1.77
N GLY A 167 -0.10 -9.60 3.02
CA GLY A 167 -0.08 -10.96 3.55
C GLY A 167 -1.01 -11.90 2.78
N ILE A 168 -2.24 -11.47 2.49
CA ILE A 168 -3.19 -12.25 1.67
C ILE A 168 -2.65 -12.45 0.25
N ALA A 169 -2.07 -11.42 -0.35
CA ALA A 169 -1.47 -11.51 -1.68
C ALA A 169 -0.31 -12.53 -1.70
N ALA A 170 0.52 -12.54 -0.65
CA ALA A 170 1.57 -13.54 -0.49
C ALA A 170 1.01 -14.97 -0.37
N LEU A 171 -0.10 -15.18 0.35
CA LEU A 171 -0.76 -16.50 0.42
C LEU A 171 -1.22 -16.99 -0.96
N TYR A 172 -1.81 -16.12 -1.78
CA TYR A 172 -2.15 -16.47 -3.16
C TYR A 172 -0.93 -16.83 -4.00
N LEU A 173 0.19 -16.12 -3.82
CA LEU A 173 1.44 -16.42 -4.50
C LEU A 173 2.10 -17.72 -4.00
N CYS A 174 1.95 -18.09 -2.72
CA CYS A 174 2.38 -19.40 -2.22
C CYS A 174 1.60 -20.53 -2.91
N ARG A 175 0.30 -20.35 -3.15
CA ARG A 175 -0.53 -21.33 -3.87
C ARG A 175 -0.24 -21.38 -5.37
N SER A 176 0.07 -20.23 -5.96
CA SER A 176 0.29 -20.09 -7.40
C SER A 176 1.46 -19.13 -7.68
N PRO A 177 2.71 -19.60 -7.58
CA PRO A 177 3.91 -18.75 -7.69
C PRO A 177 4.08 -18.07 -9.05
N THR A 178 3.40 -18.55 -10.08
CA THR A 178 3.49 -18.06 -11.47
C THR A 178 2.46 -16.99 -11.82
N LEU A 179 1.64 -16.54 -10.85
CA LEU A 179 0.68 -15.47 -11.09
C LEU A 179 1.41 -14.17 -11.48
N SER A 180 0.95 -13.54 -12.56
CA SER A 180 1.33 -12.17 -12.86
C SER A 180 0.76 -11.19 -11.82
N ALA A 181 1.36 -10.01 -11.69
CA ALA A 181 0.83 -8.94 -10.83
C ALA A 181 -0.63 -8.58 -11.17
N ALA A 182 -0.97 -8.56 -12.47
CA ALA A 182 -2.32 -8.29 -12.94
C ALA A 182 -3.31 -9.40 -12.54
N ALA A 183 -2.92 -10.68 -12.68
CA ALA A 183 -3.74 -11.81 -12.27
C ALA A 183 -3.94 -11.85 -10.73
N LEU A 184 -2.88 -11.55 -9.97
CA LEU A 184 -2.95 -11.43 -8.52
C LEU A 184 -3.89 -10.30 -8.08
N ARG A 185 -3.79 -9.12 -8.70
CA ARG A 185 -4.69 -7.99 -8.46
C ARG A 185 -6.15 -8.39 -8.73
N ALA A 186 -6.41 -9.00 -9.88
CA ALA A 186 -7.75 -9.44 -10.26
C ALA A 186 -8.30 -10.47 -9.25
N MET A 187 -7.49 -11.41 -8.81
CA MET A 187 -7.88 -12.43 -7.84
C MET A 187 -8.17 -11.85 -6.46
N LEU A 188 -7.36 -10.90 -5.97
CA LEU A 188 -7.62 -10.20 -4.71
C LEU A 188 -8.96 -9.46 -4.74
N LEU A 189 -9.27 -8.79 -5.85
CA LEU A 189 -10.51 -8.03 -6.02
C LEU A 189 -11.73 -8.94 -6.21
N ALA A 190 -11.60 -10.00 -7.01
CA ALA A 190 -12.69 -10.93 -7.29
C ALA A 190 -13.08 -11.77 -6.05
N ASN A 191 -12.10 -12.11 -5.22
CA ASN A 191 -12.33 -12.89 -4.02
C ASN A 191 -12.61 -12.04 -2.78
N ALA A 192 -12.57 -10.71 -2.86
CA ALA A 192 -12.86 -9.85 -1.73
C ALA A 192 -14.26 -10.11 -1.16
N GLN A 193 -14.38 -10.02 0.16
CA GLN A 193 -15.66 -10.13 0.85
C GLN A 193 -16.41 -8.80 0.77
N THR A 194 -17.61 -8.83 0.23
CA THR A 194 -18.51 -7.67 0.30
C THR A 194 -19.12 -7.58 1.69
N VAL A 195 -18.86 -6.47 2.40
CA VAL A 195 -19.41 -6.21 3.75
C VAL A 195 -20.14 -4.88 3.76
N ARG A 196 -21.28 -4.81 4.47
CA ARG A 196 -21.98 -3.56 4.72
C ARG A 196 -21.23 -2.73 5.75
N SER A 197 -20.93 -1.49 5.37
CA SER A 197 -20.22 -0.51 6.18
C SER A 197 -21.08 0.75 6.30
N GLY A 198 -21.95 0.77 7.31
CA GLY A 198 -23.00 1.77 7.43
C GLY A 198 -23.96 1.77 6.22
N ARG A 199 -23.94 2.85 5.43
CA ARG A 199 -24.79 3.01 4.23
C ARG A 199 -24.15 2.52 2.92
N ARG A 200 -22.87 2.15 2.93
CA ARG A 200 -22.12 1.69 1.74
C ARG A 200 -21.71 0.23 1.89
N SER A 201 -21.39 -0.42 0.77
CA SER A 201 -20.72 -1.72 0.78
C SER A 201 -19.24 -1.53 0.44
N VAL A 202 -18.38 -2.32 1.08
CA VAL A 202 -16.94 -2.33 0.85
C VAL A 202 -16.44 -3.73 0.55
N GLN A 203 -15.30 -3.81 -0.14
CA GLN A 203 -14.64 -5.06 -0.50
C GLN A 203 -13.44 -5.26 0.43
N ILE A 204 -13.56 -6.17 1.39
CA ILE A 204 -12.49 -6.50 2.34
C ILE A 204 -11.69 -7.67 1.78
N ALA A 205 -10.36 -7.55 1.74
CA ALA A 205 -9.49 -8.62 1.29
C ALA A 205 -9.69 -9.88 2.13
N ARG A 206 -9.79 -11.03 1.47
CA ARG A 206 -9.78 -12.36 2.11
C ARG A 206 -8.98 -13.34 1.24
N TYR A 207 -8.52 -14.40 1.86
CA TYR A 207 -7.96 -15.56 1.18
C TYR A 207 -9.01 -16.68 1.15
N VAL A 208 -9.17 -17.35 0.00
CA VAL A 208 -10.11 -18.46 -0.22
C VAL A 208 -9.52 -19.55 -1.10
#